data_AF-Q5C167-F1
#
_entry.id   AF-Q5C167-F1
#
_cell.length_a   1.000
_cell.length_b   1.000
_cell.length_c   1.000
_cell.angle_alpha   90.00
_cell.angle_beta   90.00
_cell.angle_gamma   90.00
#
_symmetry.space_group_name_H-M   'P 1'
#
loop_
_entity.id
_entity.type
_entity.pdbx_description
1 polymer ?
#
loop_
_entity_poly.entity_id
_entity_poly.type
_entity_poly.pdbx_seq_one_letter_code
_entity_poly.pdbx_strand_id
1 'polypeptide(L)'
;MFGACTKNVCLLTTYCILLSILIIAQIAAGIYAIIEKPKVKRHVTTALKDLVGQYGHDRHLDKVLDEIQDKLQCCGAESPADYSRGPPPSCKNYNEGCIGKVTDLTKKHLNATIVTVFIFALLQMICLVFAVCVLMAIKRGDDE
;
A
#
# COMPACT_ATOMS: atom_id res chain seq x y z
N MET A 1 -28.57 4.02 1.77
CA MET A 1 -29.99 4.25 1.40
C MET A 1 -31.01 3.89 2.48
N PHE A 2 -30.73 3.08 3.52
CA PHE A 2 -31.71 2.83 4.61
C PHE A 2 -31.87 3.97 5.65
N GLY A 3 -30.90 4.89 5.77
CA GLY A 3 -30.98 6.03 6.69
C GLY A 3 -31.81 7.23 6.19
N ALA A 4 -32.16 7.28 4.89
CA ALA A 4 -32.95 8.38 4.32
C ALA A 4 -34.47 8.23 4.58
N CYS A 5 -34.93 7.03 4.96
CA CYS A 5 -36.35 6.73 5.14
C CYS A 5 -36.82 6.76 6.61
N THR A 6 -35.90 6.92 7.58
CA THR A 6 -36.27 7.13 8.98
C THR A 6 -35.68 8.47 9.40
N LYS A 7 -36.49 9.39 9.94
CA LYS A 7 -36.04 10.67 10.53
C LYS A 7 -35.19 10.45 11.80
N ASN A 8 -34.34 9.43 11.82
CA ASN A 8 -33.57 9.02 12.98
C ASN A 8 -32.25 9.78 13.01
N VAL A 9 -32.28 10.96 13.64
CA VAL A 9 -31.13 11.85 13.83
C VAL A 9 -29.93 11.14 14.47
N CYS A 10 -30.17 10.14 15.32
CA CYS A 10 -29.11 9.34 15.95
C CYS A 10 -28.31 8.52 14.91
N LEU A 11 -28.99 7.88 13.95
CA LEU A 11 -28.34 7.08 12.91
C LEU A 11 -27.50 7.97 11.97
N LEU A 12 -27.98 9.16 11.66
CA LEU A 12 -27.26 10.08 10.77
C LEU A 12 -26.07 10.75 11.47
N THR A 13 -26.20 11.04 12.77
CA THR A 13 -25.08 11.56 13.59
C THR A 13 -23.97 10.52 13.74
N THR A 14 -24.31 9.27 14.05
CA THR A 14 -23.34 8.18 14.14
C THR A 14 -22.64 7.93 12.81
N TYR A 15 -23.35 8.05 11.69
CA TYR A 15 -22.75 7.99 10.35
C TYR A 15 -21.68 9.08 10.15
N CYS A 16 -21.98 10.34 10.48
CA CYS A 16 -21.01 11.44 10.40
C CYS A 16 -19.77 11.23 11.28
N ILE A 17 -19.95 10.69 12.49
CA ILE A 17 -18.84 10.35 13.40
C ILE A 17 -17.94 9.27 12.77
N LEU A 18 -18.53 8.20 12.25
CA LEU A 18 -17.79 7.10 11.60
C LEU A 18 -17.01 7.59 10.38
N LEU A 19 -17.62 8.41 9.53
CA LEU A 19 -16.92 9.03 8.41
C LEU A 19 -15.79 9.95 8.89
N SER A 20 -15.95 10.69 9.98
CA SER A 20 -14.88 11.56 10.49
C SER A 20 -13.67 10.75 10.96
N ILE A 21 -13.91 9.63 11.65
CA ILE A 21 -12.85 8.69 12.09
C ILE A 21 -12.09 8.13 10.88
N LEU A 22 -12.80 7.74 9.82
CA LEU A 22 -12.20 7.19 8.61
C LEU A 22 -11.30 8.22 7.88
N ILE A 23 -11.64 9.52 7.91
CA ILE A 23 -10.77 10.58 7.35
C ILE A 23 -9.46 10.66 8.15
N ILE A 24 -9.55 10.66 9.48
CA ILE A 24 -8.37 10.69 10.36
C ILE A 24 -7.47 9.48 10.09
N ALA A 25 -8.07 8.30 9.92
CA ALA A 25 -7.33 7.07 9.59
C ALA A 25 -6.59 7.16 8.24
N GLN A 26 -7.19 7.75 7.21
CA GLN A 26 -6.52 7.97 5.92
C GLN A 26 -5.30 8.88 6.04
N ILE A 27 -5.41 9.97 6.82
CA ILE A 27 -4.31 10.90 7.05
C ILE A 27 -3.17 10.18 7.78
N ALA A 28 -3.49 9.44 8.84
CA ALA A 28 -2.51 8.66 9.60
C ALA A 28 -1.79 7.63 8.72
N ALA A 29 -2.54 6.89 7.89
CA ALA A 29 -1.98 5.93 6.94
C ALA A 29 -1.06 6.61 5.91
N GLY A 30 -1.44 7.79 5.41
CA GLY A 30 -0.63 8.58 4.50
C GLY A 30 0.71 9.01 5.11
N ILE A 31 0.68 9.49 6.36
CA ILE A 31 1.90 9.88 7.10
C ILE A 31 2.79 8.66 7.34
N TYR A 32 2.22 7.56 7.82
CA TYR A 32 2.94 6.31 8.07
C TYR A 32 3.64 5.80 6.79
N ALA A 33 2.93 5.85 5.65
CA ALA A 33 3.48 5.44 4.37
C ALA A 33 4.69 6.28 3.93
N ILE A 34 4.75 7.58 4.27
CA ILE A 34 5.90 8.44 3.94
C ILE A 34 7.13 8.07 4.77
N ILE A 35 6.93 7.81 6.07
CA ILE A 35 8.01 7.49 7.00
C ILE A 35 8.68 6.15 6.67
N GLU A 36 7.90 5.16 6.23
CA GLU A 36 8.41 3.81 5.96
C GLU A 36 9.09 3.66 4.58
N LYS A 37 8.83 4.51 3.58
CA LYS A 37 9.46 4.37 2.24
C LYS A 37 10.99 4.27 2.25
N PRO A 38 11.74 5.17 2.93
CA PRO A 38 13.19 5.09 2.91
C PRO A 38 13.73 3.88 3.68
N LYS A 39 13.03 3.46 4.74
CA LYS A 39 13.41 2.29 5.54
C LYS A 39 13.24 1.01 4.74
N VAL A 40 12.08 0.82 4.11
CA VAL A 40 11.80 -0.36 3.26
C VAL A 40 12.84 -0.51 2.17
N LYS A 41 13.20 0.58 1.47
CA LYS A 41 14.24 0.53 0.43
C LYS A 41 15.58 0.04 0.98
N ARG A 42 16.02 0.58 2.13
CA ARG A 42 17.29 0.18 2.76
C ARG A 42 17.27 -1.28 3.22
N HIS A 43 16.21 -1.71 3.91
CA HIS A 43 16.07 -3.09 4.37
C HIS A 43 16.07 -4.08 3.21
N VAL A 44 15.34 -3.79 2.13
CA VAL A 44 15.33 -4.62 0.91
C VAL A 44 16.72 -4.65 0.27
N THR A 45 17.39 -3.50 0.13
CA THR A 45 18.74 -3.45 -0.45
C THR A 45 19.72 -4.28 0.36
N THR A 46 19.75 -4.13 1.69
CA THR A 46 20.66 -4.89 2.55
C THR A 46 20.33 -6.37 2.53
N ALA A 47 19.06 -6.74 2.67
CA ALA A 47 18.64 -8.14 2.65
C ALA A 47 19.00 -8.83 1.34
N LEU A 48 18.74 -8.21 0.18
CA LEU A 48 19.10 -8.80 -1.11
C LEU A 48 20.62 -8.93 -1.29
N LYS A 49 21.40 -7.92 -0.87
CA LYS A 49 22.87 -8.00 -0.93
C LYS A 49 23.42 -9.12 -0.05
N ASP A 50 22.88 -9.28 1.16
CA ASP A 50 23.29 -10.35 2.08
C ASP A 50 22.89 -11.74 1.55
N LEU A 51 21.67 -11.90 1.02
CA LEU A 51 21.19 -13.15 0.44
C LEU A 51 22.01 -13.59 -0.78
N VAL A 52 22.34 -12.66 -1.67
CA VAL A 52 23.18 -12.95 -2.85
C VAL A 52 24.62 -13.25 -2.43
N GLY A 53 25.17 -12.51 -1.46
CA GLY A 53 26.53 -12.74 -0.96
C GLY A 53 26.73 -14.07 -0.23
N GLN A 54 25.68 -14.58 0.43
CA GLN A 54 25.68 -15.86 1.13
C GLN A 54 25.08 -17.01 0.30
N TYR A 55 24.81 -16.78 -0.99
CA TYR A 55 24.17 -17.78 -1.84
C TYR A 55 25.01 -19.06 -1.93
N GLY A 56 24.38 -20.21 -1.65
CA GLY A 56 25.02 -21.52 -1.56
C GLY A 56 25.54 -21.90 -0.17
N HIS A 57 25.38 -21.04 0.85
CA HIS A 57 25.69 -21.35 2.24
C HIS A 57 24.50 -21.98 2.97
N ASP A 58 23.29 -21.49 2.71
CA ASP A 58 22.04 -21.98 3.31
C ASP A 58 20.98 -22.25 2.23
N ARG A 59 20.62 -23.53 2.08
CA ARG A 59 19.62 -23.99 1.09
C ARG A 59 18.23 -23.39 1.31
N HIS A 60 17.87 -23.00 2.54
CA HIS A 60 16.60 -22.35 2.81
C HIS A 60 16.58 -20.92 2.25
N LEU A 61 17.65 -20.16 2.49
CA LEU A 61 17.79 -18.80 1.98
C LEU A 61 17.90 -18.78 0.45
N ASP A 62 18.62 -19.75 -0.12
CA ASP A 62 18.75 -19.92 -1.57
C ASP A 62 17.38 -20.10 -2.24
N LYS A 63 16.53 -20.98 -1.69
CA LYS A 63 15.16 -21.20 -2.20
C LYS A 63 14.30 -19.94 -2.16
N VAL A 64 14.36 -19.20 -1.05
CA VAL A 64 13.61 -17.95 -0.91
C VAL A 64 14.07 -16.93 -1.95
N LEU A 65 15.39 -16.80 -2.15
CA LEU A 65 15.93 -15.90 -3.17
C LEU A 65 15.55 -16.35 -4.59
N ASP A 66 15.59 -17.65 -4.88
CA ASP A 66 15.17 -18.21 -6.17
C ASP A 66 13.69 -17.92 -6.46
N GLU A 67 12.81 -18.08 -5.48
CA GLU A 67 11.38 -17.73 -5.62
C GLU A 67 11.17 -16.24 -5.87
N ILE A 68 11.93 -15.37 -5.17
CA ILE A 68 11.86 -13.92 -5.36
C ILE A 68 12.30 -13.57 -6.79
N GLN A 69 13.41 -14.15 -7.26
CA GLN A 69 13.95 -13.91 -8.59
C GLN A 69 13.01 -14.35 -9.69
N ASP A 70 12.36 -15.50 -9.53
CA ASP A 70 11.38 -16.01 -10.50
C ASP A 70 10.11 -15.15 -10.51
N LYS A 71 9.56 -14.81 -9.33
CA LYS A 71 8.35 -13.99 -9.21
C LYS A 71 8.52 -12.56 -9.69
N LEU A 72 9.69 -11.95 -9.45
CA LEU A 72 9.98 -10.58 -9.87
C LEU A 72 10.70 -10.49 -11.22
N GLN A 73 11.08 -11.62 -11.81
CA GLN A 73 11.82 -11.69 -13.08
C GLN A 73 13.09 -10.83 -13.05
N CYS A 74 13.86 -10.99 -11.98
CA CYS A 74 15.07 -10.24 -11.70
C CYS A 74 16.21 -11.18 -11.30
N CYS A 75 17.46 -10.70 -11.33
CA CYS A 75 18.61 -11.51 -10.95
C CYS A 75 19.65 -10.71 -10.17
N GLY A 76 20.09 -11.28 -9.04
CA GLY A 76 21.03 -10.64 -8.14
C GLY A 76 20.42 -9.44 -7.42
N ALA A 77 21.25 -8.71 -6.67
CA ALA A 77 20.77 -7.57 -5.91
C ALA A 77 20.61 -6.36 -6.85
N GLU A 78 21.68 -5.98 -7.53
CA GLU A 78 21.76 -4.91 -8.53
C GLU A 78 21.97 -5.48 -9.94
N SER A 79 22.64 -6.62 -10.07
CA SER A 79 22.87 -7.26 -11.37
C SER A 79 23.11 -8.78 -11.28
N PRO A 80 23.02 -9.53 -12.39
CA PRO A 80 23.43 -10.93 -12.44
C PRO A 80 24.93 -11.15 -12.13
N ALA A 81 25.75 -10.11 -12.27
CA ALA A 81 27.19 -10.17 -12.00
C ALA A 81 27.51 -10.14 -10.50
N ASP A 82 26.51 -9.94 -9.64
CA ASP A 82 26.68 -9.94 -8.19
C ASP A 82 27.07 -11.34 -7.65
N TYR A 83 26.86 -12.39 -8.44
CA TYR A 83 27.24 -13.76 -8.12
C TYR A 83 28.68 -14.08 -8.52
N SER A 84 29.56 -14.30 -7.54
CA SER A 84 30.97 -14.64 -7.78
C SER A 84 31.21 -15.97 -8.53
N ARG A 85 30.26 -16.91 -8.44
CA ARG A 85 30.35 -18.25 -9.08
C ARG A 85 29.43 -18.40 -10.30
N GLY A 86 28.90 -17.28 -10.80
CA GLY A 86 27.88 -17.26 -11.83
C GLY A 86 26.46 -17.32 -11.24
N PRO A 87 25.46 -16.80 -11.97
CA PRO A 87 24.09 -16.70 -11.51
C PRO A 87 23.41 -18.08 -11.43
N PRO A 88 22.46 -18.27 -10.50
CA PRO A 88 21.73 -19.51 -10.34
C PRO A 88 20.75 -19.79 -11.50
N PRO A 89 20.23 -21.03 -11.61
CA PRO A 89 19.23 -21.38 -12.63
C PRO A 89 17.96 -20.50 -12.60
N SER A 90 17.60 -19.96 -11.44
CA SER A 90 16.48 -19.03 -11.25
C SER A 90 16.66 -17.68 -11.97
N CYS A 91 17.87 -17.36 -12.41
CA CYS A 91 18.21 -16.12 -13.11
C CYS A 91 18.17 -16.20 -14.65
N LYS A 92 17.65 -17.29 -15.24
CA LYS A 92 17.79 -17.54 -16.67
C LYS A 92 17.06 -16.47 -17.51
N ASN A 93 17.84 -15.63 -18.20
CA ASN A 93 17.40 -14.51 -19.05
C ASN A 93 16.95 -13.22 -18.33
N TYR A 94 17.29 -13.03 -17.06
CA TYR A 94 17.02 -11.78 -16.34
C TYR A 94 18.28 -10.92 -16.26
N ASN A 95 18.22 -9.71 -16.82
CA ASN A 95 19.36 -8.77 -16.85
C ASN A 95 19.24 -7.63 -15.83
N GLU A 96 18.08 -7.52 -15.16
CA GLU A 96 17.80 -6.46 -14.18
C GLU A 96 17.96 -6.97 -12.75
N GLY A 97 18.55 -6.14 -11.88
CA GLY A 97 18.67 -6.43 -10.45
C GLY A 97 17.34 -6.35 -9.69
N CYS A 98 17.20 -7.19 -8.67
CA CYS A 98 15.96 -7.27 -7.89
C CYS A 98 15.67 -5.99 -7.09
N ILE A 99 16.67 -5.22 -6.67
CA ILE A 99 16.45 -3.94 -5.98
C ILE A 99 15.70 -2.96 -6.89
N GLY A 100 16.08 -2.90 -8.18
CA GLY A 100 15.41 -2.06 -9.17
C GLY A 100 13.96 -2.47 -9.35
N LYS A 101 13.72 -3.79 -9.52
CA LYS A 101 12.39 -4.33 -9.78
C LYS A 101 11.44 -4.24 -8.58
N VAL A 102 11.94 -4.51 -7.37
CA VAL A 102 11.18 -4.27 -6.13
C VAL A 102 10.85 -2.79 -5.98
N THR A 103 11.79 -1.88 -6.29
CA THR A 103 11.54 -0.44 -6.22
C THR A 103 10.46 0.00 -7.22
N ASP A 104 10.48 -0.56 -8.44
CA ASP A 104 9.49 -0.25 -9.47
C ASP A 104 8.09 -0.79 -9.10
N LEU A 105 8.01 -2.04 -8.64
CA LEU A 105 6.77 -2.61 -8.09
C LEU A 105 6.23 -1.77 -6.93
N THR A 106 7.11 -1.39 -6.00
CA THR A 106 6.73 -0.55 -4.86
C THR A 106 6.19 0.80 -5.35
N LYS A 107 6.81 1.43 -6.35
CA LYS A 107 6.30 2.68 -6.95
C LYS A 107 4.94 2.49 -7.62
N LYS A 108 4.77 1.40 -8.38
CA LYS A 108 3.51 1.10 -9.09
C LYS A 108 2.36 0.83 -8.12
N HIS A 109 2.58 -0.03 -7.11
CA HIS A 109 1.60 -0.30 -6.06
C HIS A 109 1.30 0.96 -5.25
N LEU A 110 2.32 1.74 -4.90
CA LEU A 110 2.12 3.00 -4.20
C LEU A 110 1.23 3.97 -5.01
N ASN A 111 1.49 4.12 -6.31
CA ASN A 111 0.67 4.97 -7.15
C ASN A 111 -0.79 4.48 -7.20
N ALA A 112 -1.00 3.17 -7.37
CA ALA A 112 -2.34 2.57 -7.35
C ALA A 112 -3.05 2.77 -6.00
N THR A 113 -2.34 2.59 -4.88
CA THR A 113 -2.85 2.83 -3.53
C THR A 113 -3.23 4.30 -3.33
N ILE A 114 -2.40 5.24 -3.79
CA ILE A 114 -2.69 6.69 -3.72
C ILE A 114 -3.97 7.01 -4.49
N VAL A 115 -4.10 6.52 -5.72
CA VAL A 115 -5.32 6.72 -6.54
C VAL A 115 -6.55 6.16 -5.82
N THR A 116 -6.43 4.96 -5.25
CA THR A 116 -7.53 4.31 -4.51
C THR A 116 -7.95 5.12 -3.29
N VAL A 117 -6.98 5.58 -2.48
CA VAL A 117 -7.23 6.42 -1.30
C VAL A 117 -7.86 7.76 -1.70
N PHE A 118 -7.39 8.37 -2.79
CA PHE A 118 -7.92 9.64 -3.28
C PHE A 118 -9.40 9.51 -3.69
N ILE A 119 -9.74 8.47 -4.45
CA ILE A 119 -11.14 8.20 -4.83
C ILE A 119 -12.00 7.98 -3.59
N PHE A 120 -11.50 7.19 -2.63
CA PHE A 120 -12.23 6.91 -1.39
C PHE A 120 -12.44 8.18 -0.55
N ALA A 121 -11.44 9.07 -0.47
CA ALA A 121 -11.55 10.38 0.18
C ALA A 121 -12.61 11.28 -0.48
N LEU A 122 -12.66 11.33 -1.81
CA LEU A 122 -13.69 12.09 -2.54
C LEU A 122 -15.10 11.57 -2.27
N LEU A 123 -15.29 10.25 -2.32
CA LEU A 123 -16.58 9.63 -2.01
C LEU A 123 -17.02 9.95 -0.59
N GLN A 124 -16.09 9.91 0.35
CA GLN A 124 -16.35 10.20 1.75
C GLN A 124 -16.71 11.66 2.02
N MET A 125 -16.06 12.60 1.32
CA MET A 125 -16.43 14.02 1.35
C MET A 125 -17.85 14.24 0.82
N ILE A 126 -18.22 13.61 -0.30
CA ILE A 126 -19.58 13.69 -0.85
C ILE A 126 -20.60 13.13 0.14
N CYS A 127 -20.31 11.96 0.73
CA CYS A 127 -21.16 11.32 1.73
C CYS A 127 -21.36 12.19 2.99
N LEU A 128 -20.28 12.84 3.46
CA LEU A 128 -20.34 13.73 4.61
C LEU A 128 -21.17 14.98 4.31
N VAL A 129 -20.97 15.62 3.17
CA VAL A 129 -21.77 16.78 2.73
C VAL A 129 -23.25 16.41 2.65
N PHE A 130 -23.58 15.30 1.99
CA PHE A 130 -24.96 14.82 1.89
C PHE A 130 -25.57 14.56 3.27
N ALA A 131 -24.83 13.89 4.17
CA ALA A 131 -25.30 13.61 5.52
C ALA A 131 -25.55 14.90 6.33
N VAL A 132 -24.65 15.89 6.24
CA VAL A 132 -24.81 17.18 6.90
C VAL A 132 -26.00 17.97 6.33
N CYS A 133 -26.19 17.98 5.00
CA CYS A 133 -27.35 18.61 4.38
C CYS A 133 -28.67 17.99 4.86
N VAL A 134 -28.74 16.66 4.95
CA VAL A 134 -29.92 15.94 5.46
C VAL A 134 -30.14 16.22 6.95
N LEU A 135 -29.07 16.27 7.78
CA LEU A 135 -29.18 16.67 9.20
C LEU A 135 -29.76 18.07 9.35
N MET A 136 -29.26 19.03 8.57
CA MET A 136 -29.74 20.42 8.60
C MET A 136 -31.20 20.53 8.17
N ALA A 137 -31.61 19.78 7.14
CA ALA A 137 -33.00 19.76 6.67
C ALA A 137 -33.96 19.18 7.72
N ILE A 138 -33.55 18.11 8.43
CA ILE A 138 -34.34 17.53 9.52
C ILE A 138 -34.45 18.51 10.68
N LYS A 139 -33.33 19.11 11.11
CA LYS A 139 -33.32 20.04 12.25
C LYS A 139 -34.21 21.25 12.01
N ARG A 140 -34.20 21.81 10.80
CA ARG A 140 -35.05 22.95 10.43
C ARG A 140 -36.55 22.64 10.48
N GLY A 141 -36.95 21.39 10.25
CA GLY A 141 -38.35 20.98 10.31
C GLY A 141 -38.85 20.57 11.70
N ASP A 142 -37.98 20.54 12.71
CA ASP A 142 -38.32 20.31 14.12
C ASP A 142 -38.45 21.66 14.89
N ASP A 143 -37.89 22.75 14.33
CA ASP A 143 -37.92 24.11 14.88
C ASP A 143 -39.16 24.94 14.44
N GLU A 144 -40.10 24.35 13.67
CA GLU A 144 -41.33 24.97 13.13
C GLU A 144 -42.59 24.26 13.65
#